data_AF-A0AA95G8A4-F1
#
_entry.id   AF-A0AA95G8A4-F1
#
_cell.length_a   1.000
_cell.length_b   1.000
_cell.length_c   1.000
_cell.angle_alpha   90.00
_cell.angle_beta   90.00
_cell.angle_gamma   90.00
#
_symmetry.space_group_name_H-M   'P 1'
#
loop_
_entity.id
_entity.type
_entity.pdbx_description
1 polymer ?
#
loop_
_entity_poly.entity_id
_entity_poly.type
_entity_poly.pdbx_seq_one_letter_code
_entity_poly.pdbx_strand_id
1 'polypeptide(L)'
;MKLLYNKQEQKIILSGNTFNLKEKIKNIGGKWDPLAKNWWFLLTETNIDSLKKLGFSFEDQVEILNQEENYKPVDSYSVTNFLQIINSILSKNLQQNYWICGEITNLKQSNGHLFFELVDKEQALSNFNKAASIPCIIWANGKKILEPKLNQILLSDGTKIKILIRCEFRKEGAKIVGIVENIDINFTQGELALQRLAIVQSLKKKGLYHKNKALPFPQYPLKIALFTAKDSRAYSDFLDELSLSKISFKVTVFDCNMQGEKTSENIVSAFQIIAKNIHSFDCVVITRGGGSKLDLRWFDDFAIAEQIALSPIPVITAIGHFDDNSIADEVANIAEKTPTAAAGILTDSVLNSYQLFFQRIDNITYYLLKRLAKEKNLVLLLQEKCTSIAINRIQTEQKNIKNIEKMLKIIKSSIEQNLQRGFALVYDEQGNLLQGKHFLQESFSKNLKLKFAGDCENHHIFVEVKVKAVSESREST
;
A
#
# COMPACT_ATOMS: atom_id res chain seq x y z
N MET A 1 -70.35 -50.19 23.67
CA MET A 1 -69.03 -49.77 24.21
C MET A 1 -68.53 -50.90 25.08
N LYS A 2 -67.24 -51.24 25.05
CA LYS A 2 -66.70 -52.41 25.75
C LYS A 2 -65.86 -51.99 26.96
N LEU A 3 -66.02 -52.70 28.06
CA LEU A 3 -65.13 -52.62 29.22
C LEU A 3 -64.12 -53.76 29.13
N LEU A 4 -62.84 -53.43 29.09
CA LEU A 4 -61.73 -54.38 29.06
C LEU A 4 -61.01 -54.30 30.41
N TYR A 5 -60.75 -55.43 31.04
CA TYR A 5 -60.05 -55.47 32.33
C TYR A 5 -58.60 -55.91 32.14
N ASN A 6 -57.64 -55.05 32.50
CA ASN A 6 -56.22 -55.41 32.60
C ASN A 6 -55.92 -55.89 34.03
N LYS A 7 -55.71 -57.20 34.16
CA LYS A 7 -55.51 -57.90 35.44
C LYS A 7 -54.14 -57.60 36.09
N GLN A 8 -53.11 -57.28 35.32
CA GLN A 8 -51.78 -56.96 35.84
C GLN A 8 -51.72 -55.55 36.43
N GLU A 9 -52.34 -54.58 35.76
CA GLU A 9 -52.32 -53.19 36.21
C GLU A 9 -53.50 -52.82 37.12
N GLN A 10 -54.42 -53.76 37.36
CA GLN A 10 -55.71 -53.53 38.02
C GLN A 10 -56.46 -52.33 37.42
N LYS A 11 -56.53 -52.26 36.08
CA LYS A 11 -57.20 -51.17 35.37
C LYS A 11 -58.37 -51.66 34.54
N ILE A 12 -59.44 -50.86 34.49
CA ILE A 12 -60.55 -51.04 33.57
C ILE A 12 -60.39 -50.04 32.43
N ILE A 13 -60.37 -50.51 31.19
CA ILE A 13 -60.23 -49.71 29.98
C ILE A 13 -61.58 -49.68 29.25
N LEU A 14 -62.07 -48.49 28.96
CA LEU A 14 -63.25 -48.24 28.15
C LEU A 14 -62.84 -48.07 26.68
N SER A 15 -63.26 -49.01 25.83
CA SER A 15 -63.08 -48.91 24.38
C SER A 15 -64.41 -48.66 23.65
N GLY A 16 -64.38 -47.72 22.70
CA GLY A 16 -65.54 -47.31 21.90
C GLY A 16 -65.77 -45.79 21.88
N ASN A 17 -66.80 -45.34 21.14
CA ASN A 17 -67.10 -43.91 21.02
C ASN A 17 -67.73 -43.36 22.31
N THR A 18 -66.90 -42.75 23.15
CA THR A 18 -67.26 -42.23 24.48
C THR A 18 -67.57 -40.72 24.49
N PHE A 19 -67.66 -40.09 23.31
CA PHE A 19 -67.74 -38.63 23.17
C PHE A 19 -68.90 -38.00 23.95
N ASN A 20 -70.10 -38.60 23.87
CA ASN A 20 -71.31 -38.11 24.54
C ASN A 20 -71.35 -38.39 26.06
N LEU A 21 -70.39 -39.13 26.60
CA LEU A 21 -70.31 -39.51 28.02
C LEU A 21 -69.04 -38.97 28.71
N LYS A 22 -68.23 -38.17 28.01
CA LYS A 22 -66.92 -37.66 28.47
C LYS A 22 -66.96 -36.99 29.84
N GLU A 23 -67.91 -36.08 30.06
CA GLU A 23 -68.10 -35.36 31.34
C GLU A 23 -68.44 -36.33 32.48
N LYS A 24 -69.34 -37.29 32.22
CA LYS A 24 -69.74 -38.30 33.21
C LYS A 24 -68.58 -39.22 33.56
N ILE A 25 -67.79 -39.66 32.57
CA ILE A 25 -66.61 -40.53 32.71
C ILE A 25 -65.51 -39.86 33.54
N LYS A 26 -65.27 -38.56 33.37
CA LYS A 26 -64.34 -37.81 34.22
C LYS A 26 -64.81 -37.72 35.66
N ASN A 27 -66.11 -37.47 35.89
CA ASN A 27 -66.66 -37.31 37.24
C ASN A 27 -66.60 -38.58 38.08
N ILE A 28 -66.64 -39.76 37.46
CA ILE A 28 -66.41 -41.05 38.14
C ILE A 28 -64.92 -41.45 38.21
N GLY A 29 -64.00 -40.52 37.94
CA GLY A 29 -62.56 -40.71 38.14
C GLY A 29 -61.78 -41.27 36.95
N GLY A 30 -62.36 -41.26 35.74
CA GLY A 30 -61.70 -41.78 34.54
C GLY A 30 -60.54 -40.90 34.07
N LYS A 31 -59.43 -41.54 33.69
CA LYS A 31 -58.25 -40.87 33.11
C LYS A 31 -58.16 -41.20 31.63
N TRP A 32 -57.83 -40.20 30.81
CA TRP A 32 -57.67 -40.37 29.37
C TRP A 32 -56.23 -40.76 29.04
N ASP A 33 -56.05 -41.82 28.25
CA ASP A 33 -54.77 -42.15 27.64
C ASP A 33 -54.72 -41.57 26.22
N PRO A 34 -53.88 -40.55 25.95
CA PRO A 34 -53.79 -39.93 24.63
C PRO A 34 -53.12 -40.81 23.57
N LEU A 35 -52.30 -41.79 23.95
CA LEU A 35 -51.62 -42.70 23.01
C LEU A 35 -52.58 -43.81 22.56
N ALA A 36 -53.28 -44.44 23.50
CA ALA A 36 -54.22 -45.51 23.21
C ALA A 36 -55.64 -45.02 22.82
N LYS A 37 -55.90 -43.70 22.96
CA LYS A 37 -57.19 -43.04 22.68
C LYS A 37 -58.38 -43.70 23.39
N ASN A 38 -58.19 -44.08 24.65
CA ASN A 38 -59.21 -44.72 25.48
C ASN A 38 -59.22 -44.13 26.89
N TRP A 39 -60.32 -44.35 27.61
CA TRP A 39 -60.42 -43.99 29.03
C TRP A 39 -60.06 -45.20 29.89
N TRP A 40 -59.41 -44.96 31.03
CA TRP A 40 -59.11 -46.01 32.00
C TRP A 40 -59.40 -45.60 33.44
N PHE A 41 -59.65 -46.59 34.29
CA PHE A 41 -59.91 -46.46 35.73
C PHE A 41 -59.04 -47.44 36.50
N LEU A 42 -58.67 -47.10 37.74
CA LEU A 42 -58.21 -48.09 38.71
C LEU A 42 -59.42 -48.93 39.16
N LEU A 43 -59.19 -50.23 39.34
CA LEU A 43 -60.22 -51.18 39.76
C LEU A 43 -60.60 -50.92 41.22
N THR A 44 -61.78 -50.32 41.42
CA THR A 44 -62.43 -50.22 42.72
C THR A 44 -63.89 -50.62 42.58
N GLU A 45 -64.48 -51.22 43.63
CA GLU A 45 -65.89 -51.65 43.62
C GLU A 45 -66.85 -50.49 43.29
N THR A 46 -66.54 -49.28 43.78
CA THR A 46 -67.29 -48.04 43.52
C THR A 46 -67.32 -47.61 42.05
N ASN A 47 -66.21 -47.81 41.32
CA ASN A 47 -66.11 -47.42 39.91
C ASN A 47 -66.82 -48.43 39.02
N ILE A 48 -66.79 -49.72 39.36
CA ILE A 48 -67.48 -50.79 38.62
C ILE A 48 -69.00 -50.57 38.65
N ASP A 49 -69.57 -50.29 39.82
CA ASP A 49 -71.01 -50.05 39.97
C ASP A 49 -71.46 -48.76 39.26
N SER A 50 -70.64 -47.72 39.32
CA SER A 50 -70.90 -46.46 38.61
C SER A 50 -70.88 -46.63 37.08
N LEU A 51 -69.98 -47.48 36.57
CA LEU A 51 -69.91 -47.82 35.14
C LEU A 51 -71.07 -48.72 34.70
N LYS A 52 -71.51 -49.69 35.52
CA LYS A 52 -72.72 -50.48 35.22
C LYS A 52 -73.97 -49.60 35.13
N LYS A 53 -74.14 -48.61 36.01
CA LYS A 53 -75.25 -47.63 35.97
C LYS A 53 -75.25 -46.76 34.71
N LEU A 54 -74.11 -46.58 34.07
CA LEU A 54 -73.99 -45.87 32.79
C LEU A 54 -74.25 -46.78 31.57
N GLY A 55 -74.66 -48.04 31.78
CA GLY A 55 -75.10 -48.95 30.73
C GLY A 55 -73.98 -49.79 30.09
N PHE A 56 -72.81 -49.89 30.73
CA PHE A 56 -71.70 -50.70 30.22
C PHE A 56 -71.76 -52.15 30.75
N SER A 57 -71.68 -53.14 29.86
CA SER A 57 -71.59 -54.56 30.19
C SER A 57 -70.13 -55.05 30.18
N PHE A 58 -69.77 -55.89 31.15
CA PHE A 58 -68.47 -56.58 31.18
C PHE A 58 -68.51 -57.78 30.22
N GLU A 59 -67.56 -57.84 29.28
CA GLU A 59 -67.26 -59.06 28.53
C GLU A 59 -65.92 -59.58 29.06
N ASP A 60 -65.89 -60.87 29.44
CA ASP A 60 -64.70 -61.49 30.01
C ASP A 60 -63.60 -61.67 28.96
N GLN A 61 -62.41 -61.19 29.33
CA GLN A 61 -61.06 -61.51 28.82
C GLN A 61 -60.69 -61.10 27.38
N VAL A 62 -59.66 -60.25 27.28
CA VAL A 62 -58.81 -60.14 26.09
C VAL A 62 -57.36 -60.29 26.54
N GLU A 63 -56.73 -61.39 26.12
CA GLU A 63 -55.28 -61.57 26.15
C GLU A 63 -54.64 -60.44 25.33
N ILE A 64 -53.86 -59.58 25.99
CA ILE A 64 -52.99 -58.64 25.29
C ILE A 64 -51.72 -59.41 24.91
N LEU A 65 -51.53 -59.59 23.61
CA LEU A 65 -50.28 -60.02 22.99
C LEU A 65 -49.15 -59.05 23.37
N ASN A 66 -48.41 -59.37 24.43
CA ASN A 66 -47.13 -58.74 24.71
C ASN A 66 -46.11 -59.25 23.68
N GLN A 67 -45.84 -58.47 22.65
CA GLN A 67 -44.57 -58.56 21.92
C GLN A 67 -43.48 -57.88 22.77
N GLU A 68 -43.12 -58.51 23.89
CA GLU A 68 -41.77 -58.32 24.42
C GLU A 68 -40.86 -59.18 23.55
N GLU A 69 -40.07 -58.55 22.70
CA GLU A 69 -38.95 -59.23 22.05
C GLU A 69 -38.08 -59.82 23.17
N ASN A 70 -38.13 -61.14 23.31
CA ASN A 70 -37.32 -61.94 24.23
C ASN A 70 -35.83 -61.79 23.86
N TYR A 71 -35.17 -60.70 24.23
CA TYR A 71 -33.72 -60.66 24.31
C TYR A 71 -33.29 -61.41 25.57
N LYS A 72 -33.45 -62.74 25.58
CA LYS A 72 -32.80 -63.58 26.59
C LYS A 72 -31.29 -63.41 26.39
N PRO A 73 -30.49 -63.01 27.41
CA PRO A 73 -29.05 -62.95 27.31
C PRO A 73 -28.50 -64.38 27.33
N VAL A 74 -28.64 -65.08 26.20
CA VAL A 74 -27.99 -66.37 25.96
C VAL A 74 -26.79 -66.08 25.05
N ASP A 75 -25.62 -66.52 25.50
CA ASP A 75 -24.29 -66.30 24.90
C ASP A 75 -23.81 -64.85 24.89
N SER A 76 -23.29 -64.37 26.02
CA SER A 76 -22.61 -63.07 26.09
C SER A 76 -21.15 -63.18 25.61
N TYR A 77 -20.80 -62.42 24.58
CA TYR A 77 -19.40 -62.24 24.21
C TYR A 77 -18.72 -61.29 25.19
N SER A 78 -17.52 -61.64 25.64
CA SER A 78 -16.62 -60.63 26.24
C SER A 78 -16.30 -59.56 25.19
N VAL A 79 -16.06 -58.31 25.63
CA VAL A 79 -15.67 -57.21 24.72
C VAL A 79 -14.48 -57.62 23.85
N THR A 80 -13.51 -58.30 24.45
CA THR A 80 -12.34 -58.84 23.74
C THR A 80 -12.72 -59.82 22.63
N ASN A 81 -13.60 -60.79 22.91
CA ASN A 81 -14.01 -61.79 21.92
C ASN A 81 -14.82 -61.14 20.79
N PHE A 82 -15.71 -60.20 21.12
CA PHE A 82 -16.47 -59.46 20.12
C PHE A 82 -15.56 -58.64 19.19
N LEU A 83 -14.57 -57.93 19.75
CA LEU A 83 -13.59 -57.18 18.97
C LEU A 83 -12.68 -58.10 18.11
N GLN A 84 -12.40 -59.32 18.56
CA GLN A 84 -11.67 -60.31 17.75
C GLN A 84 -12.50 -60.79 16.55
N ILE A 85 -13.81 -60.98 16.72
CA ILE A 85 -14.73 -61.33 15.62
C ILE A 85 -14.80 -60.17 14.61
N ILE A 86 -14.95 -58.93 15.07
CA ILE A 86 -14.94 -57.76 14.17
C ILE A 86 -13.63 -57.70 13.39
N ASN A 87 -12.49 -57.86 14.09
CA ASN A 87 -11.19 -57.85 13.45
C ASN A 87 -11.07 -58.94 12.37
N SER A 88 -11.51 -60.17 12.64
CA SER A 88 -11.40 -61.27 11.67
C SER A 88 -12.24 -61.02 10.41
N ILE A 89 -13.44 -60.47 10.56
CA ILE A 89 -14.30 -60.08 9.44
C ILE A 89 -13.65 -58.96 8.61
N LEU A 90 -13.15 -57.92 9.28
CA LEU A 90 -12.50 -56.78 8.60
C LEU A 90 -11.21 -57.23 7.90
N SER A 91 -10.35 -57.99 8.57
CA SER A 91 -9.11 -58.50 7.97
C SER A 91 -9.37 -59.43 6.78
N LYS A 92 -10.48 -60.18 6.78
CA LYS A 92 -10.85 -61.05 5.65
C LYS A 92 -11.35 -60.25 4.44
N ASN A 93 -12.09 -59.17 4.67
CA ASN A 93 -12.73 -58.41 3.59
C ASN A 93 -11.89 -57.20 3.11
N LEU A 94 -10.99 -56.67 3.94
CA LEU A 94 -10.14 -55.50 3.63
C LEU A 94 -8.68 -55.92 3.43
N GLN A 95 -8.43 -56.88 2.54
CA GLN A 95 -7.08 -57.41 2.30
C GLN A 95 -6.23 -56.54 1.37
N GLN A 96 -6.87 -55.79 0.47
CA GLN A 96 -6.18 -54.92 -0.48
C GLN A 96 -5.91 -53.53 0.09
N ASN A 97 -4.95 -52.82 -0.51
CA ASN A 97 -4.71 -51.42 -0.21
C ASN A 97 -5.69 -50.53 -0.99
N TYR A 98 -6.11 -49.42 -0.40
CA TYR A 98 -7.09 -48.51 -0.99
C TYR A 98 -6.51 -47.11 -1.14
N TRP A 99 -6.68 -46.51 -2.32
CA TRP A 99 -6.42 -45.08 -2.50
C TRP A 99 -7.60 -44.29 -1.96
N ILE A 100 -7.33 -43.42 -0.99
CA ILE A 100 -8.31 -42.50 -0.42
C ILE A 100 -7.79 -41.07 -0.53
N CYS A 101 -8.70 -40.11 -0.64
CA CYS A 101 -8.41 -38.69 -0.65
C CYS A 101 -9.14 -37.97 0.48
N GLY A 102 -8.57 -36.87 0.93
CA GLY A 102 -9.16 -36.00 1.94
C GLY A 102 -8.16 -34.98 2.44
N GLU A 103 -8.60 -34.19 3.41
CA GLU A 103 -7.79 -33.13 4.01
C GLU A 103 -7.17 -33.60 5.33
N ILE A 104 -5.89 -33.28 5.53
CA ILE A 104 -5.18 -33.56 6.78
C ILE A 104 -5.72 -32.65 7.89
N THR A 105 -5.98 -33.25 9.05
CA THR A 105 -6.26 -32.55 10.30
C THR A 105 -5.53 -33.22 11.47
N ASN A 106 -5.18 -32.45 12.50
CA ASN A 106 -4.51 -32.91 13.71
C ASN A 106 -3.19 -33.66 13.43
N LEU A 107 -2.38 -33.18 12.49
CA LEU A 107 -1.07 -33.77 12.20
C LEU A 107 -0.14 -33.68 13.41
N LYS A 108 0.34 -34.84 13.87
CA LYS A 108 1.24 -34.99 15.02
C LYS A 108 2.40 -35.90 14.68
N GLN A 109 3.59 -35.51 15.12
CA GLN A 109 4.78 -36.35 15.04
C GLN A 109 5.18 -36.85 16.43
N SER A 110 5.35 -38.17 16.59
CA SER A 110 5.81 -38.79 17.84
C SER A 110 6.67 -40.01 17.54
N ASN A 111 7.85 -40.11 18.16
CA ASN A 111 8.82 -41.22 17.97
C ASN A 111 9.14 -41.54 16.49
N GLY A 112 9.14 -40.51 15.63
CA GLY A 112 9.37 -40.66 14.18
C GLY A 112 8.17 -41.14 13.37
N HIS A 113 7.03 -41.42 14.01
CA HIS A 113 5.75 -41.69 13.37
C HIS A 113 4.99 -40.40 13.10
N LEU A 114 4.17 -40.37 12.05
CA LEU A 114 3.19 -39.31 11.78
C LEU A 114 1.79 -39.87 12.01
N PHE A 115 1.00 -39.15 12.79
CA PHE A 115 -0.41 -39.44 13.06
C PHE A 115 -1.23 -38.25 12.56
N PHE A 116 -2.31 -38.50 11.84
CA PHE A 116 -3.25 -37.46 11.42
C PHE A 116 -4.63 -38.07 11.20
N GLU A 117 -5.66 -37.24 11.11
CA GLU A 117 -6.98 -37.65 10.65
C GLU A 117 -7.20 -37.12 9.23
N LEU A 118 -7.61 -38.02 8.33
CA LEU A 118 -8.02 -37.65 6.98
C LEU A 118 -9.52 -37.40 6.98
N VAL A 119 -9.94 -36.20 6.59
CA VAL A 119 -11.33 -35.74 6.66
C VAL A 119 -11.86 -35.41 5.28
N ASP A 120 -13.07 -35.85 4.96
CA ASP A 120 -13.81 -35.42 3.75
C ASP A 120 -14.70 -34.22 4.09
N LYS A 121 -14.18 -33.00 3.89
CA LYS A 121 -14.92 -31.77 4.15
C LYS A 121 -15.99 -31.46 3.09
N GLU A 122 -15.87 -31.98 1.87
CA GLU A 122 -16.80 -31.67 0.78
C GLU A 122 -18.19 -32.28 1.02
N GLN A 123 -18.26 -33.47 1.63
CA GLN A 123 -19.52 -34.08 2.03
C GLN A 123 -20.17 -33.45 3.28
N ALA A 124 -19.39 -32.74 4.11
CA ALA A 124 -19.92 -32.08 5.31
C ALA A 124 -20.69 -30.80 4.99
N LEU A 125 -20.23 -30.05 3.97
CA LEU A 125 -20.84 -28.80 3.51
C LEU A 125 -22.24 -29.01 2.91
N SER A 126 -22.54 -30.21 2.42
CA SER A 126 -23.82 -30.52 1.77
C SER A 126 -24.91 -30.99 2.75
N ASN A 127 -24.57 -31.51 3.93
CA ASN A 127 -25.52 -32.24 4.78
C ASN A 127 -25.62 -31.79 6.25
N PHE A 128 -25.01 -30.67 6.67
CA PHE A 128 -24.97 -30.23 8.09
C PHE A 128 -24.48 -31.31 9.09
N ASN A 129 -23.83 -32.37 8.58
CA ASN A 129 -23.36 -33.51 9.35
C ASN A 129 -21.85 -33.40 9.58
N LYS A 130 -21.39 -34.03 10.66
CA LYS A 130 -19.96 -34.16 10.96
C LYS A 130 -19.26 -34.86 9.79
N ALA A 131 -18.20 -34.24 9.27
CA ALA A 131 -17.40 -34.77 8.17
C ALA A 131 -16.93 -36.20 8.48
N ALA A 132 -17.01 -37.09 7.48
CA ALA A 132 -16.44 -38.43 7.61
C ALA A 132 -14.92 -38.31 7.81
N SER A 133 -14.38 -39.05 8.78
CA SER A 133 -12.96 -39.03 9.07
C SER A 133 -12.41 -40.43 9.35
N ILE A 134 -11.14 -40.63 8.98
CA ILE A 134 -10.39 -41.84 9.31
C ILE A 134 -9.01 -41.47 9.88
N PRO A 135 -8.62 -42.01 11.04
CA PRO A 135 -7.27 -41.86 11.55
C PRO A 135 -6.26 -42.57 10.64
N CYS A 136 -5.15 -41.90 10.34
CA CYS A 136 -4.08 -42.40 9.49
C CYS A 136 -2.73 -42.34 10.21
N ILE A 137 -1.87 -43.31 9.89
CA ILE A 137 -0.53 -43.43 10.50
C ILE A 137 0.51 -43.71 9.43
N ILE A 138 1.58 -42.92 9.43
CA ILE A 138 2.83 -43.25 8.74
C ILE A 138 3.83 -43.70 9.81
N TRP A 139 4.12 -45.00 9.86
CA TRP A 139 5.13 -45.56 10.75
C TRP A 139 6.53 -45.07 10.40
N ALA A 140 7.48 -45.15 11.34
CA ALA A 140 8.82 -44.58 11.16
C ALA A 140 9.58 -45.23 9.99
N ASN A 141 9.45 -46.56 9.83
CA ASN A 141 10.02 -47.27 8.69
C ASN A 141 9.33 -46.91 7.38
N GLY A 142 8.00 -46.77 7.38
CA GLY A 142 7.24 -46.30 6.22
C GLY A 142 7.61 -44.87 5.83
N LYS A 143 7.83 -43.98 6.81
CA LYS A 143 8.26 -42.60 6.60
C LYS A 143 9.59 -42.53 5.86
N LYS A 144 10.57 -43.37 6.21
CA LYS A 144 11.86 -43.46 5.50
C LYS A 144 11.70 -43.85 4.03
N ILE A 145 10.79 -44.80 3.75
CA ILE A 145 10.50 -45.22 2.37
C ILE A 145 9.83 -44.07 1.58
N LEU A 146 8.94 -43.33 2.24
CA LEU A 146 8.19 -42.22 1.64
C LEU A 146 8.95 -40.90 1.65
N GLU A 147 10.12 -40.83 2.28
CA GLU A 147 10.91 -39.61 2.46
C GLU A 147 11.20 -38.85 1.14
N PRO A 148 11.56 -39.51 0.02
CA PRO A 148 11.76 -38.81 -1.25
C PRO A 148 10.49 -38.11 -1.76
N LYS A 149 9.31 -38.64 -1.42
CA LYS A 149 8.01 -38.06 -1.78
C LYS A 149 7.62 -36.95 -0.82
N LEU A 150 7.78 -37.20 0.48
CA LEU A 150 7.48 -36.23 1.54
C LEU A 150 8.35 -34.97 1.44
N ASN A 151 9.58 -35.07 0.93
CA ASN A 151 10.43 -33.91 0.72
C ASN A 151 9.99 -33.02 -0.46
N GLN A 152 8.98 -33.42 -1.24
CA GLN A 152 8.43 -32.65 -2.36
C GLN A 152 7.10 -31.95 -2.01
N ILE A 153 6.51 -32.27 -0.85
CA ILE A 153 5.23 -31.69 -0.40
C ILE A 153 5.32 -31.34 1.07
N LEU A 154 4.86 -30.14 1.43
CA LEU A 154 4.66 -29.81 2.82
C LEU A 154 3.37 -30.48 3.30
N LEU A 155 3.48 -31.38 4.30
CA LEU A 155 2.31 -31.90 4.99
C LEU A 155 2.00 -30.98 6.17
N SER A 156 0.82 -30.38 6.15
CA SER A 156 0.25 -29.63 7.27
C SER A 156 -1.25 -29.86 7.35
N ASP A 157 -1.85 -29.45 8.46
CA ASP A 157 -3.30 -29.34 8.52
C ASP A 157 -3.79 -28.42 7.39
N GLY A 158 -4.92 -28.77 6.78
CA GLY A 158 -5.41 -28.06 5.59
C GLY A 158 -4.98 -28.68 4.26
N THR A 159 -3.96 -29.55 4.25
CA THR A 159 -3.45 -30.11 2.99
C THR A 159 -4.37 -31.22 2.49
N LYS A 160 -4.91 -31.07 1.27
CA LYS A 160 -5.59 -32.15 0.57
C LYS A 160 -4.57 -33.12 0.00
N ILE A 161 -4.68 -34.39 0.37
CA ILE A 161 -3.76 -35.46 -0.05
C ILE A 161 -4.53 -36.65 -0.59
N LYS A 162 -3.84 -37.45 -1.41
CA LYS A 162 -4.30 -38.77 -1.85
C LYS A 162 -3.26 -39.81 -1.44
N ILE A 163 -3.70 -40.77 -0.64
CA ILE A 163 -2.84 -41.75 0.04
C ILE A 163 -3.34 -43.17 -0.19
N LEU A 164 -2.40 -44.09 -0.33
CA LEU A 164 -2.65 -45.52 -0.38
C LEU A 164 -2.57 -46.05 1.04
N ILE A 165 -3.68 -46.59 1.55
CA ILE A 165 -3.74 -47.13 2.91
C ILE A 165 -4.01 -48.63 2.93
N ARG A 166 -3.45 -49.29 3.94
CA ARG A 166 -3.91 -50.60 4.42
C ARG A 166 -4.76 -50.39 5.66
N CYS A 167 -5.98 -50.92 5.68
CA CYS A 167 -6.87 -50.81 6.82
C CYS A 167 -6.46 -51.77 7.93
N GLU A 168 -6.36 -51.28 9.16
CA GLU A 168 -6.07 -52.07 10.35
C GLU A 168 -7.10 -51.75 11.44
N PHE A 169 -7.70 -52.78 12.04
CA PHE A 169 -8.63 -52.60 13.16
C PHE A 169 -7.87 -52.66 14.49
N ARG A 170 -7.87 -51.54 15.22
CA ARG A 170 -7.28 -51.45 16.54
C ARG A 170 -8.32 -51.80 17.59
N LYS A 171 -8.01 -52.83 18.38
CA LYS A 171 -8.83 -53.27 19.51
C LYS A 171 -8.94 -52.18 20.58
N GLU A 172 -7.85 -51.45 20.80
CA GLU A 172 -7.79 -50.27 21.67
C GLU A 172 -8.70 -49.16 21.12
N GLY A 173 -9.84 -48.94 21.78
CA GLY A 173 -10.83 -47.94 21.36
C GLY A 173 -11.71 -48.35 20.19
N ALA A 174 -11.61 -49.59 19.69
CA ALA A 174 -12.43 -50.16 18.62
C ALA A 174 -12.50 -49.29 17.36
N LYS A 175 -11.34 -48.92 16.79
CA LYS A 175 -11.25 -48.02 15.63
C LYS A 175 -10.58 -48.68 14.43
N ILE A 176 -11.05 -48.34 13.23
CA ILE A 176 -10.33 -48.62 11.98
C ILE A 176 -9.32 -47.50 11.76
N VAL A 177 -8.08 -47.87 11.43
CA VAL A 177 -6.97 -46.95 11.18
C VAL A 177 -6.36 -47.29 9.82
N GLY A 178 -6.07 -46.26 9.03
CA GLY A 178 -5.37 -46.40 7.75
C GLY A 178 -3.85 -46.33 7.95
N ILE A 179 -3.15 -47.43 7.72
CA ILE A 179 -1.68 -47.43 7.66
C ILE A 179 -1.26 -46.97 6.27
N VAL A 180 -0.53 -45.86 6.19
CA VAL A 180 -0.14 -45.25 4.92
C VAL A 180 1.03 -46.01 4.31
N GLU A 181 0.81 -46.56 3.12
CA GLU A 181 1.78 -47.32 2.34
C GLU A 181 2.37 -46.47 1.20
N ASN A 182 1.60 -45.51 0.66
CA ASN A 182 2.06 -44.64 -0.44
C ASN A 182 1.32 -43.29 -0.49
N ILE A 183 1.89 -42.32 -1.19
CA ILE A 183 1.34 -40.98 -1.39
C ILE A 183 1.42 -40.60 -2.88
N ASP A 184 0.33 -40.01 -3.40
CA ASP A 184 0.26 -39.41 -4.73
C ASP A 184 0.63 -37.92 -4.65
N ILE A 185 1.86 -37.61 -5.07
CA ILE A 185 2.41 -36.26 -5.06
C ILE A 185 1.71 -35.38 -6.10
N ASN A 186 1.42 -35.94 -7.28
CA ASN A 186 0.86 -35.20 -8.39
C ASN A 186 -0.54 -34.68 -8.05
N PHE A 187 -1.34 -35.51 -7.38
CA PHE A 187 -2.63 -35.09 -6.85
C PHE A 187 -2.48 -33.89 -5.89
N THR A 188 -1.61 -34.03 -4.90
CA THR A 188 -1.40 -32.99 -3.86
C THR A 188 -0.88 -31.69 -4.47
N GLN A 189 0.07 -31.76 -5.41
CA GLN A 189 0.59 -30.58 -6.11
C GLN A 189 -0.46 -29.93 -7.02
N GLY A 190 -1.29 -30.72 -7.68
CA GLY A 190 -2.42 -30.24 -8.48
C GLY A 190 -3.43 -29.45 -7.63
N GLU A 191 -3.82 -29.99 -6.48
CA GLU A 191 -4.73 -29.31 -5.54
C GLU A 191 -4.14 -27.98 -5.04
N LEU A 192 -2.86 -27.96 -4.67
CA LEU A 192 -2.19 -26.74 -4.24
C LEU A 192 -2.11 -25.68 -5.35
N ALA A 193 -1.85 -26.10 -6.59
CA ALA A 193 -1.86 -25.20 -7.74
C ALA A 193 -3.25 -24.61 -7.99
N LEU A 194 -4.31 -25.42 -7.87
CA LEU A 194 -5.70 -24.96 -7.97
C LEU A 194 -6.05 -23.97 -6.85
N GLN A 195 -5.65 -24.25 -5.60
CA GLN A 195 -5.82 -23.34 -4.47
C GLN A 195 -5.13 -22.00 -4.72
N ARG A 196 -3.87 -22.02 -5.18
CA ARG A 196 -3.13 -20.81 -5.54
C ARG A 196 -3.86 -19.98 -6.60
N LEU A 197 -4.32 -20.62 -7.68
CA LEU A 197 -5.08 -19.97 -8.74
C LEU A 197 -6.38 -19.35 -8.21
N ALA A 198 -7.11 -20.04 -7.33
CA ALA A 198 -8.33 -19.53 -6.71
C ALA A 198 -8.07 -18.28 -5.85
N ILE A 199 -6.99 -18.28 -5.07
CA ILE A 199 -6.58 -17.11 -4.27
C ILE A 199 -6.26 -15.93 -5.18
N VAL A 200 -5.45 -16.13 -6.22
CA VAL A 200 -5.08 -15.08 -7.20
C VAL A 200 -6.32 -14.52 -7.91
N GLN A 201 -7.23 -15.39 -8.36
CA GLN A 201 -8.48 -14.96 -8.99
C GLN A 201 -9.37 -14.16 -8.02
N SER A 202 -9.46 -14.58 -6.77
CA SER A 202 -10.21 -13.87 -5.72
C SER A 202 -9.63 -12.46 -5.49
N LEU A 203 -8.30 -12.34 -5.36
CA LEU A 203 -7.60 -11.06 -5.18
C LEU A 203 -7.82 -10.13 -6.38
N LYS A 204 -7.77 -10.65 -7.61
CA LYS A 204 -8.06 -9.89 -8.84
C LYS A 204 -9.51 -9.44 -8.89
N LYS A 205 -10.46 -10.32 -8.57
CA LYS A 205 -11.89 -10.00 -8.53
C LYS A 205 -12.22 -8.93 -7.49
N LYS A 206 -11.54 -8.93 -6.34
CA LYS A 206 -11.64 -7.88 -5.31
C LYS A 206 -10.89 -6.58 -5.67
N GLY A 207 -10.17 -6.53 -6.79
CA GLY A 207 -9.35 -5.36 -7.18
C GLY A 207 -8.14 -5.13 -6.29
N LEU A 208 -7.71 -6.14 -5.53
CA LEU A 208 -6.62 -6.03 -4.54
C LEU A 208 -5.26 -6.35 -5.13
N TYR A 209 -5.21 -7.20 -6.16
CA TYR A 209 -3.97 -7.80 -6.68
C TYR A 209 -2.85 -6.79 -7.03
N HIS A 210 -3.20 -5.59 -7.51
CA HIS A 210 -2.22 -4.53 -7.85
C HIS A 210 -2.24 -3.34 -6.89
N LYS A 211 -3.05 -3.39 -5.82
CA LYS A 211 -3.32 -2.20 -4.99
C LYS A 211 -2.07 -1.69 -4.27
N ASN A 212 -1.32 -2.58 -3.61
CA ASN A 212 -0.06 -2.20 -2.96
C ASN A 212 1.06 -1.94 -3.99
N LYS A 213 1.11 -2.71 -5.09
CA LYS A 213 2.00 -2.47 -6.26
C LYS A 213 1.91 -1.09 -6.87
N ALA A 214 0.71 -0.49 -6.87
CA ALA A 214 0.50 0.83 -7.43
C ALA A 214 0.92 1.96 -6.48
N LEU A 215 1.26 1.68 -5.22
CA LEU A 215 1.67 2.73 -4.28
C LEU A 215 3.03 3.30 -4.70
N PRO A 216 3.20 4.64 -4.66
CA PRO A 216 4.50 5.24 -4.86
C PRO A 216 5.44 4.85 -3.72
N PHE A 217 6.66 4.46 -4.07
CA PHE A 217 7.67 4.13 -3.08
C PHE A 217 8.26 5.44 -2.47
N PRO A 218 8.36 5.57 -1.14
CA PRO A 218 8.90 6.75 -0.48
C PRO A 218 10.35 7.02 -0.92
N GLN A 219 10.68 8.29 -1.16
CA GLN A 219 12.05 8.71 -1.44
C GLN A 219 12.98 8.47 -0.24
N TYR A 220 12.45 8.64 0.97
CA TYR A 220 13.17 8.51 2.23
C TYR A 220 12.51 7.47 3.15
N PRO A 221 12.62 6.17 2.85
CA PRO A 221 12.00 5.10 3.64
C PRO A 221 12.81 4.82 4.92
N LEU A 222 12.83 5.79 5.84
CA LEU A 222 13.71 5.75 7.02
C LEU A 222 13.11 5.01 8.21
N LYS A 223 11.77 4.91 8.30
CA LYS A 223 11.06 4.20 9.37
C LYS A 223 10.49 2.90 8.84
N ILE A 224 11.07 1.79 9.24
CA ILE A 224 10.77 0.47 8.68
C ILE A 224 10.05 -0.39 9.72
N ALA A 225 8.91 -0.96 9.35
CA ALA A 225 8.32 -2.08 10.07
C ALA A 225 8.88 -3.39 9.49
N LEU A 226 9.73 -4.09 10.25
CA LEU A 226 10.37 -5.33 9.82
C LEU A 226 9.63 -6.53 10.40
N PHE A 227 9.01 -7.33 9.54
CA PHE A 227 8.41 -8.61 9.91
C PHE A 227 9.45 -9.68 9.64
N THR A 228 9.92 -10.33 10.70
CA THR A 228 10.91 -11.42 10.63
C THR A 228 10.88 -12.20 11.94
N ALA A 229 11.45 -13.40 11.95
CA ALA A 229 11.70 -14.10 13.20
C ALA A 229 12.86 -13.39 13.93
N LYS A 230 12.63 -12.98 15.18
CA LYS A 230 13.64 -12.31 15.99
C LYS A 230 14.88 -13.21 16.13
N ASP A 231 16.07 -12.59 16.10
CA ASP A 231 17.37 -13.28 16.20
C ASP A 231 17.64 -14.32 15.08
N SER A 232 16.87 -14.30 14.00
CA SER A 232 17.12 -15.14 12.82
C SER A 232 18.27 -14.60 11.96
N ARG A 233 18.80 -15.44 11.06
CA ARG A 233 19.83 -15.00 10.11
C ARG A 233 19.32 -13.88 9.19
N ALA A 234 18.07 -13.95 8.72
CA ALA A 234 17.51 -12.87 7.90
C ALA A 234 17.38 -11.54 8.64
N TYR A 235 17.11 -11.59 9.94
CA TYR A 235 17.11 -10.42 10.79
C TYR A 235 18.51 -9.78 10.84
N SER A 236 19.54 -10.58 11.12
CA SER A 236 20.94 -10.11 11.13
C SER A 236 21.38 -9.59 9.75
N ASP A 237 21.19 -10.37 8.69
CA ASP A 237 21.58 -10.01 7.32
C ASP A 237 20.95 -8.67 6.88
N PHE A 238 19.67 -8.45 7.21
CA PHE A 238 18.96 -7.22 6.87
C PHE A 238 19.52 -6.01 7.63
N LEU A 239 19.76 -6.14 8.93
CA LEU A 239 20.30 -5.04 9.75
C LEU A 239 21.76 -4.73 9.42
N ASP A 240 22.57 -5.76 9.19
CA ASP A 240 23.98 -5.60 8.82
C ASP A 240 24.09 -4.83 7.51
N GLU A 241 23.30 -5.20 6.50
CA GLU A 241 23.27 -4.49 5.20
C GLU A 241 22.84 -3.02 5.37
N LEU A 242 21.78 -2.74 6.15
CA LEU A 242 21.39 -1.35 6.44
C LEU A 242 22.50 -0.57 7.14
N SER A 243 23.27 -1.21 8.03
CA SER A 243 24.36 -0.55 8.77
C SER A 243 25.52 -0.12 7.87
N LEU A 244 25.81 -0.88 6.80
CA LEU A 244 26.88 -0.57 5.84
C LEU A 244 26.65 0.76 5.12
N SER A 245 25.39 1.14 4.91
CA SER A 245 25.01 2.40 4.25
C SER A 245 25.41 3.67 5.01
N LYS A 246 25.67 3.57 6.32
CA LYS A 246 25.85 4.71 7.25
C LYS A 246 24.65 5.67 7.31
N ILE A 247 23.47 5.24 6.86
CA ILE A 247 22.21 5.99 6.95
C ILE A 247 21.49 5.57 8.25
N SER A 248 20.89 6.53 8.94
CA SER A 248 20.16 6.26 10.18
C SER A 248 18.74 5.78 9.88
N PHE A 249 18.56 4.47 9.78
CA PHE A 249 17.26 3.81 9.69
C PHE A 249 16.68 3.53 11.08
N LYS A 250 15.38 3.78 11.26
CA LYS A 250 14.61 3.37 12.44
C LYS A 250 13.83 2.10 12.12
N VAL A 251 14.37 0.96 12.53
CA VAL A 251 13.74 -0.36 12.31
C VAL A 251 12.95 -0.77 13.57
N THR A 252 11.67 -1.08 13.39
CA THR A 252 10.83 -1.67 14.45
C THR A 252 10.51 -3.10 14.05
N VAL A 253 10.94 -4.05 14.87
CA VAL A 253 10.81 -5.50 14.59
C VAL A 253 9.49 -6.01 15.13
N PHE A 254 8.74 -6.72 14.28
CA PHE A 254 7.58 -7.50 14.65
C PHE A 254 7.96 -8.97 14.52
N ASP A 255 8.12 -9.62 15.68
CA ASP A 255 8.51 -11.02 15.76
C ASP A 255 7.40 -11.91 15.19
N CYS A 256 7.66 -12.47 14.00
CA CYS A 256 6.70 -13.29 13.27
C CYS A 256 7.35 -14.62 12.90
N ASN A 257 6.62 -15.71 13.09
CA ASN A 257 7.01 -16.99 12.50
C ASN A 257 7.02 -16.87 10.98
N MET A 258 8.13 -17.27 10.34
CA MET A 258 8.29 -17.27 8.88
C MET A 258 8.17 -18.66 8.27
N GLN A 259 7.73 -19.62 9.08
CA GLN A 259 7.46 -21.00 8.70
C GLN A 259 6.48 -21.61 9.70
N GLY A 260 5.65 -22.54 9.21
CA GLY A 260 4.64 -23.25 10.00
C GLY A 260 3.29 -22.52 10.06
N GLU A 261 2.32 -23.18 10.68
CA GLU A 261 0.90 -22.78 10.69
C GLU A 261 0.64 -21.40 11.31
N LYS A 262 1.51 -20.95 12.24
CA LYS A 262 1.39 -19.64 12.88
C LYS A 262 1.81 -18.45 12.00
N THR A 263 2.43 -18.71 10.84
CA THR A 263 2.95 -17.65 9.94
C THR A 263 1.86 -16.66 9.54
N SER A 264 0.72 -17.15 9.07
CA SER A 264 -0.39 -16.28 8.65
C SER A 264 -0.95 -15.47 9.81
N GLU A 265 -1.23 -16.11 10.96
CA GLU A 265 -1.75 -15.44 12.15
C GLU A 265 -0.82 -14.33 12.66
N ASN A 266 0.49 -14.57 12.72
CA ASN A 266 1.46 -13.59 13.19
C ASN A 266 1.58 -12.39 12.25
N ILE A 267 1.69 -12.64 10.93
CA ILE A 267 1.81 -11.57 9.94
C ILE A 267 0.53 -10.72 9.92
N VAL A 268 -0.64 -11.34 9.94
CA VAL A 268 -1.93 -10.63 10.00
C VAL A 268 -2.02 -9.78 11.27
N SER A 269 -1.63 -10.33 12.42
CA SER A 269 -1.63 -9.60 13.70
C SER A 269 -0.67 -8.40 13.66
N ALA A 270 0.51 -8.55 13.05
CA ALA A 270 1.48 -7.47 12.90
C ALA A 270 0.93 -6.33 12.02
N PHE A 271 0.27 -6.66 10.90
CA PHE A 271 -0.41 -5.65 10.06
C PHE A 271 -1.52 -4.90 10.82
N GLN A 272 -2.29 -5.59 11.67
CA GLN A 272 -3.29 -4.92 12.51
C GLN A 272 -2.69 -3.91 13.49
N ILE A 273 -1.47 -4.16 14.00
CA ILE A 273 -0.76 -3.21 14.86
C ILE A 273 -0.28 -1.99 14.05
N ILE A 274 0.24 -2.22 12.84
CA ILE A 274 0.65 -1.15 11.92
C ILE A 274 -0.54 -0.27 11.55
N ALA A 275 -1.69 -0.88 11.24
CA ALA A 275 -2.91 -0.15 10.86
C ALA A 275 -3.31 0.90 11.90
N LYS A 276 -3.04 0.66 13.19
CA LYS A 276 -3.30 1.60 14.29
C LYS A 276 -2.26 2.72 14.41
N ASN A 277 -1.06 2.54 13.87
CA ASN A 277 0.10 3.42 14.07
C ASN A 277 0.75 3.86 12.74
N ILE A 278 -0.06 4.06 11.70
CA ILE A 278 0.41 4.13 10.31
C ILE A 278 1.50 5.19 10.06
N HIS A 279 1.40 6.34 10.73
CA HIS A 279 2.35 7.45 10.60
C HIS A 279 3.74 7.19 11.22
N SER A 280 3.89 6.05 11.91
CA SER A 280 5.16 5.63 12.50
C SER A 280 6.08 4.92 11.50
N PHE A 281 5.56 4.55 10.32
CA PHE A 281 6.27 3.72 9.34
C PHE A 281 6.14 4.30 7.93
N ASP A 282 7.23 4.24 7.18
CA ASP A 282 7.27 4.65 5.78
C ASP A 282 7.05 3.44 4.85
N CYS A 283 7.47 2.24 5.28
CA CYS A 283 7.25 0.99 4.57
C CYS A 283 7.23 -0.22 5.52
N VAL A 284 6.70 -1.34 5.04
CA VAL A 284 6.80 -2.66 5.67
C VAL A 284 7.79 -3.50 4.90
N VAL A 285 8.61 -4.28 5.59
CA VAL A 285 9.48 -5.27 4.98
C VAL A 285 9.20 -6.63 5.63
N ILE A 286 8.85 -7.62 4.82
CA ILE A 286 8.67 -9.01 5.27
C ILE A 286 9.89 -9.80 4.81
N THR A 287 10.73 -10.23 5.73
CA THR A 287 11.95 -10.99 5.39
C THR A 287 11.92 -12.38 5.99
N ARG A 288 12.47 -13.33 5.24
CA ARG A 288 12.70 -14.70 5.70
C ARG A 288 14.15 -15.09 5.40
N GLY A 289 14.74 -15.87 6.31
CA GLY A 289 16.09 -16.41 6.14
C GLY A 289 16.09 -17.71 5.33
N GLY A 290 17.23 -18.40 5.31
CA GLY A 290 17.29 -19.73 4.74
C GLY A 290 16.23 -20.67 5.31
N GLY A 291 15.70 -21.56 4.48
CA GLY A 291 14.75 -22.60 4.88
C GLY A 291 14.28 -23.39 3.66
N SER A 292 13.37 -24.34 3.86
CA SER A 292 12.92 -25.19 2.75
C SER A 292 12.14 -24.36 1.74
N LYS A 293 12.29 -24.72 0.46
CA LYS A 293 11.42 -24.27 -0.63
C LYS A 293 9.94 -24.52 -0.29
N LEU A 294 9.67 -25.60 0.44
CA LEU A 294 8.33 -25.97 0.88
C LEU A 294 7.69 -24.96 1.85
N ASP A 295 8.48 -24.30 2.70
CA ASP A 295 7.94 -23.34 3.66
C ASP A 295 7.51 -22.02 2.98
N LEU A 296 7.92 -21.76 1.73
CA LEU A 296 7.40 -20.61 0.97
C LEU A 296 5.89 -20.69 0.79
N ARG A 297 5.32 -21.90 0.84
CA ARG A 297 3.88 -22.12 0.73
C ARG A 297 3.07 -21.43 1.83
N TRP A 298 3.66 -21.16 2.99
CA TRP A 298 2.96 -20.41 4.05
C TRP A 298 2.63 -18.97 3.64
N PHE A 299 3.27 -18.45 2.59
CA PHE A 299 3.00 -17.13 2.02
C PHE A 299 2.05 -17.18 0.81
N ASP A 300 1.62 -18.37 0.38
CA ASP A 300 0.51 -18.57 -0.56
C ASP A 300 -0.83 -18.59 0.16
N ASP A 301 -1.03 -17.61 1.03
CA ASP A 301 -2.19 -17.50 1.92
C ASP A 301 -3.02 -16.26 1.56
N PHE A 302 -4.33 -16.44 1.51
CA PHE A 302 -5.25 -15.35 1.16
C PHE A 302 -5.21 -14.22 2.18
N ALA A 303 -5.13 -14.52 3.49
CA ALA A 303 -5.16 -13.50 4.52
C ALA A 303 -3.89 -12.65 4.51
N ILE A 304 -2.72 -13.27 4.35
CA ILE A 304 -1.45 -12.54 4.16
C ILE A 304 -1.54 -11.63 2.93
N ALA A 305 -1.93 -12.19 1.77
CA ALA A 305 -2.00 -11.43 0.53
C ALA A 305 -3.01 -10.27 0.60
N GLU A 306 -4.15 -10.48 1.25
CA GLU A 306 -5.16 -9.44 1.49
C GLU A 306 -4.62 -8.32 2.39
N GLN A 307 -3.90 -8.63 3.47
CA GLN A 307 -3.28 -7.62 4.32
C GLN A 307 -2.21 -6.81 3.60
N ILE A 308 -1.33 -7.47 2.82
CA ILE A 308 -0.32 -6.78 2.00
C ILE A 308 -1.00 -5.84 1.01
N ALA A 309 -2.00 -6.33 0.27
CA ALA A 309 -2.71 -5.55 -0.74
C ALA A 309 -3.47 -4.34 -0.14
N LEU A 310 -4.03 -4.50 1.06
CA LEU A 310 -4.77 -3.45 1.76
C LEU A 310 -3.88 -2.47 2.53
N SER A 311 -2.61 -2.81 2.77
CA SER A 311 -1.66 -1.90 3.43
C SER A 311 -1.56 -0.58 2.66
N PRO A 312 -1.76 0.58 3.33
CA PRO A 312 -1.68 1.89 2.69
C PRO A 312 -0.24 2.42 2.61
N ILE A 313 0.73 1.71 3.19
CA ILE A 313 2.16 1.93 2.99
C ILE A 313 2.74 0.78 2.15
N PRO A 314 3.76 1.04 1.30
CA PRO A 314 4.32 0.02 0.44
C PRO A 314 4.95 -1.12 1.27
N VAL A 315 4.73 -2.34 0.80
CA VAL A 315 5.28 -3.55 1.39
C VAL A 315 6.37 -4.10 0.47
N ILE A 316 7.54 -4.37 1.03
CA ILE A 316 8.62 -5.12 0.38
C ILE A 316 8.60 -6.54 0.92
N THR A 317 8.61 -7.53 0.05
CA THR A 317 8.85 -8.92 0.44
C THR A 317 10.27 -9.33 0.07
N ALA A 318 10.92 -10.07 0.97
CA ALA A 318 12.22 -10.69 0.76
C ALA A 318 12.21 -12.09 1.38
N ILE A 319 11.32 -12.92 0.85
CA ILE A 319 11.02 -14.25 1.37
C ILE A 319 11.43 -15.39 0.43
N GLY A 320 11.62 -15.10 -0.86
CA GLY A 320 11.75 -16.09 -1.93
C GLY A 320 13.16 -16.64 -2.19
N HIS A 321 13.27 -17.55 -3.15
CA HIS A 321 14.52 -17.99 -3.78
C HIS A 321 14.41 -17.82 -5.31
N PHE A 322 15.50 -17.99 -6.05
CA PHE A 322 15.61 -17.60 -7.46
C PHE A 322 14.52 -18.09 -8.43
N ASP A 323 13.82 -19.19 -8.10
CA ASP A 323 12.93 -19.93 -9.02
C ASP A 323 11.44 -19.88 -8.65
N ASP A 324 11.05 -19.43 -7.44
CA ASP A 324 9.66 -19.52 -6.97
C ASP A 324 9.21 -18.20 -6.29
N ASN A 325 8.14 -17.61 -6.83
CA ASN A 325 7.45 -16.46 -6.23
C ASN A 325 6.22 -16.93 -5.46
N SER A 326 6.00 -16.41 -4.26
CA SER A 326 4.76 -16.62 -3.50
C SER A 326 3.66 -15.64 -3.93
N ILE A 327 2.42 -15.88 -3.51
CA ILE A 327 1.33 -14.90 -3.72
C ILE A 327 1.65 -13.58 -3.02
N ALA A 328 2.28 -13.62 -1.83
CA ALA A 328 2.72 -12.42 -1.13
C ALA A 328 3.66 -11.55 -2.00
N ASP A 329 4.61 -12.16 -2.71
CA ASP A 329 5.49 -11.48 -3.67
C ASP A 329 4.71 -10.90 -4.86
N GLU A 330 3.66 -11.60 -5.29
CA GLU A 330 2.81 -11.16 -6.40
C GLU A 330 1.94 -9.95 -6.07
N VAL A 331 1.66 -9.66 -4.79
CA VAL A 331 0.83 -8.51 -4.38
C VAL A 331 1.62 -7.38 -3.71
N ALA A 332 2.83 -7.65 -3.20
CA ALA A 332 3.71 -6.67 -2.58
C ALA A 332 4.16 -5.57 -3.56
N ASN A 333 4.47 -4.39 -3.04
CA ASN A 333 4.98 -3.25 -3.82
C ASN A 333 6.25 -3.63 -4.59
N ILE A 334 7.18 -4.24 -3.87
CA ILE A 334 8.46 -4.73 -4.39
C ILE A 334 8.68 -6.14 -3.83
N ALA A 335 9.14 -7.05 -4.67
CA ALA A 335 9.50 -8.40 -4.26
C ALA A 335 10.98 -8.64 -4.59
N GLU A 336 11.74 -8.97 -3.56
CA GLU A 336 13.16 -9.27 -3.61
C GLU A 336 13.46 -10.70 -3.17
N LYS A 337 14.63 -11.18 -3.57
CA LYS A 337 15.03 -12.57 -3.28
C LYS A 337 15.68 -12.74 -1.92
N THR A 338 16.35 -11.71 -1.41
CA THR A 338 17.13 -11.81 -0.18
C THR A 338 16.86 -10.64 0.76
N PRO A 339 16.99 -10.84 2.08
CA PRO A 339 16.91 -9.76 3.05
C PRO A 339 17.90 -8.61 2.70
N THR A 340 19.11 -8.95 2.28
CA THR A 340 20.13 -7.97 1.86
C THR A 340 19.68 -7.15 0.64
N ALA A 341 19.05 -7.75 -0.37
CA ALA A 341 18.56 -7.02 -1.53
C ALA A 341 17.45 -6.04 -1.15
N ALA A 342 16.53 -6.43 -0.25
CA ALA A 342 15.52 -5.51 0.27
C ALA A 342 16.13 -4.34 1.06
N ALA A 343 17.17 -4.58 1.87
CA ALA A 343 17.91 -3.51 2.55
C ALA A 343 18.65 -2.59 1.55
N GLY A 344 19.19 -3.16 0.46
CA GLY A 344 19.80 -2.42 -0.64
C GLY A 344 18.83 -1.43 -1.29
N ILE A 345 17.60 -1.85 -1.59
CA ILE A 345 16.57 -0.95 -2.18
C ILE A 345 16.29 0.26 -1.29
N LEU A 346 16.19 0.05 0.02
CA LEU A 346 15.95 1.12 0.98
C LEU A 346 17.12 2.11 0.99
N THR A 347 18.34 1.59 0.99
CA THR A 347 19.58 2.39 0.92
C THR A 347 19.69 3.16 -0.39
N ASP A 348 19.48 2.50 -1.51
CA ASP A 348 19.56 3.09 -2.85
C ASP A 348 18.53 4.21 -3.04
N SER A 349 17.31 4.03 -2.51
CA SER A 349 16.28 5.08 -2.57
C SER A 349 16.75 6.38 -1.91
N VAL A 350 17.36 6.28 -0.73
CA VAL A 350 17.88 7.43 0.00
C VAL A 350 19.10 8.03 -0.70
N LEU A 351 20.04 7.20 -1.14
CA LEU A 351 21.26 7.65 -1.82
C LEU A 351 20.96 8.33 -3.16
N ASN A 352 20.06 7.78 -3.97
CA ASN A 352 19.61 8.38 -5.23
C ASN A 352 18.94 9.73 -4.98
N SER A 353 18.10 9.82 -3.94
CA SER A 353 17.44 11.07 -3.55
C SER A 353 18.45 12.12 -3.07
N TYR A 354 19.49 11.70 -2.33
CA TYR A 354 20.59 12.57 -1.89
C TYR A 354 21.41 13.08 -3.09
N GLN A 355 21.80 12.21 -4.02
CA GLN A 355 22.53 12.60 -5.22
C GLN A 355 21.75 13.60 -6.07
N LEU A 356 20.45 13.35 -6.29
CA LEU A 356 19.59 14.26 -7.03
C LEU A 356 19.48 15.64 -6.35
N PHE A 357 19.46 15.67 -5.02
CA PHE A 357 19.46 16.91 -4.26
C PHE A 357 20.72 17.75 -4.49
N PHE A 358 21.91 17.15 -4.41
CA PHE A 358 23.18 17.87 -4.64
C PHE A 358 23.32 18.32 -6.10
N GLN A 359 22.93 17.47 -7.06
CA GLN A 359 22.91 17.87 -8.47
C GLN A 359 22.01 19.09 -8.71
N ARG A 360 20.88 19.18 -8.01
CA ARG A 360 20.00 20.37 -8.09
C ARG A 360 20.68 21.61 -7.49
N ILE A 361 21.38 21.48 -6.37
CA ILE A 361 22.16 22.58 -5.78
C ILE A 361 23.24 23.07 -6.74
N ASP A 362 23.99 22.15 -7.35
CA ASP A 362 25.07 22.50 -8.29
C ASP A 362 24.51 23.22 -9.52
N ASN A 363 23.38 22.73 -10.06
CA ASN A 363 22.70 23.37 -11.18
C ASN A 363 22.22 24.79 -10.83
N ILE A 364 21.58 24.96 -9.66
CA ILE A 364 21.15 26.28 -9.20
C ILE A 364 22.35 27.22 -9.07
N THR A 365 23.44 26.74 -8.45
CA THR A 365 24.67 27.51 -8.26
C THR A 365 25.28 27.93 -9.60
N TYR A 366 25.35 27.00 -10.56
CA TYR A 366 25.82 27.29 -11.91
C TYR A 366 24.99 28.38 -12.60
N TYR A 367 23.66 28.28 -12.57
CA TYR A 367 22.79 29.28 -13.19
C TYR A 367 22.88 30.64 -12.51
N LEU A 368 23.00 30.70 -11.18
CA LEU A 368 23.18 31.94 -10.43
C LEU A 368 24.51 32.61 -10.77
N LEU A 369 25.62 31.86 -10.79
CA LEU A 369 26.93 32.40 -11.17
C LEU A 369 26.94 32.91 -12.62
N LYS A 370 26.33 32.16 -13.54
CA LYS A 370 26.18 32.58 -14.94
C LYS A 370 25.36 33.85 -15.08
N ARG A 371 24.26 33.98 -14.33
CA ARG A 371 23.43 35.19 -14.32
C ARG A 371 24.21 36.38 -13.75
N LEU A 372 24.92 36.18 -12.65
CA LEU A 372 25.70 37.23 -11.99
C LEU A 372 26.84 37.75 -12.89
N ALA A 373 27.54 36.85 -13.60
CA ALA A 373 28.55 37.22 -14.57
C ALA A 373 27.97 38.05 -15.73
N LYS A 374 26.78 37.67 -16.23
CA LYS A 374 26.09 38.42 -17.29
C LYS A 374 25.71 39.83 -16.84
N GLU A 375 25.16 39.98 -15.63
CA GLU A 375 24.81 41.29 -15.07
C GLU A 375 26.05 42.15 -14.84
N LYS A 376 27.15 41.58 -14.32
CA LYS A 376 28.41 42.29 -14.15
C LYS A 376 28.96 42.83 -15.49
N ASN A 377 28.93 42.01 -16.53
CA ASN A 377 29.38 42.42 -17.87
C ASN A 377 28.47 43.52 -18.47
N LEU A 378 27.16 43.47 -18.21
CA LEU A 378 26.23 44.50 -18.63
C LEU A 378 26.52 45.83 -17.93
N VAL A 379 26.77 45.82 -16.62
CA VAL A 379 27.13 47.03 -15.86
C VAL A 379 28.45 47.62 -16.37
N LEU A 380 29.47 46.80 -16.60
CA LEU A 380 30.75 47.25 -17.18
C LEU A 380 30.57 47.89 -18.56
N LEU A 381 29.78 47.25 -19.45
CA LEU A 381 29.48 47.79 -20.77
C LEU A 381 28.74 49.13 -20.70
N LEU A 382 27.77 49.27 -19.78
CA LEU A 382 27.06 50.54 -19.57
C LEU A 382 28.01 51.61 -19.03
N GLN A 383 28.92 51.26 -18.12
CA GLN A 383 29.94 52.18 -17.61
C GLN A 383 30.87 52.69 -18.72
N GLU A 384 31.34 51.80 -19.61
CA GLU A 384 32.16 52.18 -20.77
C GLU A 384 31.40 53.08 -21.75
N LYS A 385 30.11 52.76 -22.02
CA LYS A 385 29.24 53.59 -22.85
C LYS A 385 29.01 54.97 -22.26
N CYS A 386 28.70 55.07 -20.97
CA CYS A 386 28.51 56.37 -20.31
C CYS A 386 29.80 57.21 -20.35
N THR A 387 30.95 56.57 -20.11
CA THR A 387 32.25 57.25 -20.14
C THR A 387 32.61 57.74 -21.54
N SER A 388 32.42 56.91 -22.57
CA SER A 388 32.69 57.31 -23.96
C SER A 388 31.76 58.43 -24.43
N ILE A 389 30.46 58.39 -24.09
CA ILE A 389 29.51 59.47 -24.40
C ILE A 389 29.95 60.78 -23.72
N ALA A 390 30.33 60.73 -22.44
CA ALA A 390 30.79 61.89 -21.70
C ALA A 390 32.07 62.49 -22.30
N ILE A 391 33.08 61.65 -22.62
CA ILE A 391 34.33 62.09 -23.27
C ILE A 391 34.05 62.72 -24.63
N ASN A 392 33.23 62.08 -25.46
CA ASN A 392 32.87 62.60 -26.78
C ASN A 392 32.14 63.95 -26.67
N ARG A 393 31.26 64.12 -25.67
CA ARG A 393 30.60 65.39 -25.43
C ARG A 393 31.60 66.47 -25.01
N ILE A 394 32.49 66.18 -24.07
CA ILE A 394 33.54 67.11 -23.63
C ILE A 394 34.42 67.54 -24.80
N GLN A 395 34.87 66.59 -25.64
CA GLN A 395 35.69 66.89 -26.82
C GLN A 395 34.95 67.76 -27.84
N THR A 396 33.66 67.51 -28.04
CA THR A 396 32.82 68.31 -28.95
C THR A 396 32.71 69.75 -28.45
N GLU A 397 32.44 69.95 -27.15
CA GLU A 397 32.37 71.30 -26.58
C GLU A 397 33.72 72.02 -26.59
N GLN A 398 34.82 71.31 -26.33
CA GLN A 398 36.17 71.89 -26.46
C GLN A 398 36.46 72.34 -27.89
N LYS A 399 36.02 71.58 -28.90
CA LYS A 399 36.14 71.97 -30.31
C LYS A 399 35.29 73.19 -30.64
N ASN A 400 34.07 73.27 -30.12
CA ASN A 400 33.18 74.43 -30.27
C ASN A 400 33.82 75.69 -29.67
N ILE A 401 34.33 75.61 -28.44
CA ILE A 401 35.04 76.71 -27.77
C ILE A 401 36.23 77.17 -28.62
N LYS A 402 37.10 76.26 -29.07
CA LYS A 402 38.24 76.59 -29.94
C LYS A 402 37.82 77.26 -31.25
N ASN A 403 36.69 76.87 -31.84
CA ASN A 403 36.17 77.49 -33.05
C ASN A 403 35.68 78.92 -32.77
N ILE A 404 34.97 79.14 -31.65
CA ILE A 404 34.54 80.48 -31.22
C ILE A 404 35.76 81.37 -30.96
N GLU A 405 36.79 80.86 -30.26
CA GLU A 405 38.06 81.59 -30.04
C GLU A 405 38.73 81.99 -31.36
N LYS A 406 38.77 81.09 -32.35
CA LYS A 406 39.29 81.41 -33.69
C LYS A 406 38.47 82.49 -34.38
N MET A 407 37.13 82.41 -34.35
CA MET A 407 36.26 83.44 -34.92
C MET A 407 36.49 84.78 -34.25
N LEU A 408 36.53 84.84 -32.92
CA LEU A 408 36.83 86.06 -32.16
C LEU A 408 38.19 86.65 -32.55
N LYS A 409 39.21 85.82 -32.76
CA LYS A 409 40.53 86.28 -33.23
C LYS A 409 40.48 86.86 -34.65
N ILE A 410 39.73 86.23 -35.56
CA ILE A 410 39.53 86.72 -36.93
C ILE A 410 38.79 88.06 -36.89
N ILE A 411 37.68 88.15 -36.14
CA ILE A 411 36.91 89.38 -35.95
C ILE A 411 37.81 90.48 -35.40
N LYS A 412 38.57 90.20 -34.33
CA LYS A 412 39.50 91.16 -33.73
C LYS A 412 40.53 91.65 -34.74
N SER A 413 41.15 90.74 -35.50
CA SER A 413 42.12 91.09 -36.52
C SER A 413 41.51 91.91 -37.67
N SER A 414 40.28 91.59 -38.09
CA SER A 414 39.55 92.35 -39.10
C SER A 414 39.22 93.76 -38.62
N ILE A 415 38.81 93.90 -37.35
CA ILE A 415 38.57 95.21 -36.73
C ILE A 415 39.87 96.02 -36.67
N GLU A 416 40.97 95.42 -36.21
CA GLU A 416 42.30 96.07 -36.16
C GLU A 416 42.78 96.51 -37.55
N GLN A 417 42.63 95.66 -38.58
CA GLN A 417 43.00 96.01 -39.96
C GLN A 417 42.13 97.12 -40.54
N ASN A 418 40.82 97.10 -40.30
CA ASN A 418 39.92 98.16 -40.77
C ASN A 418 40.22 99.50 -40.08
N LEU A 419 40.54 99.48 -38.79
CA LEU A 419 40.99 100.64 -38.03
C LEU A 419 42.32 101.20 -38.57
N GLN A 420 43.31 100.34 -38.85
CA GLN A 420 44.60 100.78 -39.42
C GLN A 420 44.46 101.37 -40.82
N ARG A 421 43.50 100.87 -41.62
CA ARG A 421 43.21 101.39 -42.97
C ARG A 421 42.35 102.66 -42.96
N GLY A 422 41.93 103.15 -41.78
CA GLY A 422 41.18 104.40 -41.63
C GLY A 422 39.68 104.30 -41.97
N PHE A 423 39.12 103.09 -42.05
CA PHE A 423 37.70 102.90 -42.31
C PHE A 423 36.89 103.01 -41.00
N ALA A 424 36.06 104.04 -40.89
CA ALA A 424 35.10 104.22 -39.80
C ALA A 424 33.70 104.46 -40.37
N LEU A 425 32.69 103.80 -39.78
CA LEU A 425 31.30 104.15 -40.05
C LEU A 425 30.89 105.22 -39.04
N VAL A 426 30.44 106.38 -39.53
CA VAL A 426 30.04 107.51 -38.70
C VAL A 426 28.53 107.52 -38.60
N TYR A 427 28.00 107.69 -37.38
CA TYR A 427 26.56 107.75 -37.12
C TYR A 427 26.21 109.09 -36.46
N ASP A 428 24.99 109.57 -36.71
CA ASP A 428 24.45 110.76 -36.03
C ASP A 428 23.95 110.43 -34.60
N GLU A 429 23.51 111.46 -33.85
CA GLU A 429 22.94 111.28 -32.50
C GLU A 429 21.65 110.43 -32.47
N GLN A 430 21.02 110.20 -33.62
CA GLN A 430 19.78 109.44 -33.80
C GLN A 430 20.04 107.99 -34.25
N GLY A 431 21.30 107.62 -34.53
CA GLY A 431 21.70 106.27 -34.91
C GLY A 431 21.66 105.96 -36.41
N ASN A 432 21.57 106.96 -37.28
CA ASN A 432 21.60 106.78 -38.74
C ASN A 432 23.03 106.74 -39.29
N LEU A 433 23.29 105.89 -40.28
CA LEU A 433 24.59 105.76 -40.94
C LEU A 433 24.84 106.95 -41.89
N LEU A 434 25.95 107.65 -41.71
CA LEU A 434 26.35 108.78 -42.56
C LEU A 434 27.23 108.27 -43.72
N GLN A 435 26.75 108.41 -44.96
CA GLN A 435 27.46 107.98 -46.18
C GLN A 435 28.19 109.15 -46.86
N GLY A 436 29.38 108.88 -47.40
CA GLY A 436 30.33 109.87 -47.92
C GLY A 436 29.88 110.60 -49.19
N LYS A 437 29.22 111.75 -48.99
CA LYS A 437 29.27 112.95 -49.87
C LYS A 437 28.85 114.25 -49.16
N HIS A 438 28.37 114.18 -47.92
CA HIS A 438 27.98 115.35 -47.11
C HIS A 438 29.03 115.83 -46.09
N PHE A 439 30.27 115.30 -46.15
CA PHE A 439 31.27 115.48 -45.08
C PHE A 439 32.07 116.80 -45.13
N LEU A 440 31.99 117.59 -46.20
CA LEU A 440 32.98 118.65 -46.49
C LEU A 440 32.45 120.09 -46.54
N GLN A 441 31.27 120.40 -45.99
CA GLN A 441 30.75 121.77 -46.11
C GLN A 441 30.33 122.51 -44.83
N GLU A 442 30.35 121.89 -43.65
CA GLU A 442 30.08 122.66 -42.42
C GLU A 442 30.99 122.23 -41.27
N SER A 443 31.51 123.22 -40.55
CA SER A 443 32.29 123.08 -39.33
C SER A 443 31.46 122.43 -38.22
N PHE A 444 31.50 121.10 -38.13
CA PHE A 444 30.79 120.36 -37.10
C PHE A 444 31.50 120.45 -35.74
N SER A 445 30.98 121.31 -34.86
CA SER A 445 31.25 121.29 -33.42
C SER A 445 30.18 120.45 -32.69
N LYS A 446 30.04 119.16 -33.02
CA LYS A 446 29.15 118.24 -32.30
C LYS A 446 29.82 116.91 -32.02
N ASN A 447 29.40 116.28 -30.92
CA ASN A 447 29.86 114.97 -30.48
C ASN A 447 29.45 113.93 -31.52
N LEU A 448 30.41 113.40 -32.29
CA LEU A 448 30.16 112.32 -33.24
C LEU A 448 30.25 110.97 -32.52
N LYS A 449 29.29 110.08 -32.78
CA LYS A 449 29.38 108.67 -32.39
C LYS A 449 30.00 107.87 -33.53
N LEU A 450 31.24 107.47 -33.33
CA LEU A 450 31.90 106.53 -34.24
C LEU A 450 31.46 105.11 -33.89
N LYS A 451 30.99 104.36 -34.89
CA LYS A 451 30.67 102.95 -34.75
C LYS A 451 31.63 102.16 -35.63
N PHE A 452 32.46 101.35 -35.02
CA PHE A 452 33.37 100.49 -35.75
C PHE A 452 32.64 99.17 -36.02
N ALA A 453 32.34 98.87 -37.28
CA ALA A 453 31.70 97.61 -37.66
C ALA A 453 32.75 96.50 -37.81
N GLY A 454 32.62 95.47 -36.98
CA GLY A 454 33.04 94.11 -37.31
C GLY A 454 31.77 93.26 -37.38
N ASP A 455 31.38 92.85 -38.58
CA ASP A 455 30.24 91.95 -38.78
C ASP A 455 30.53 90.57 -38.16
N CYS A 456 29.69 90.17 -37.21
CA CYS A 456 29.31 88.78 -36.97
C CYS A 456 27.89 88.77 -36.36
N GLU A 457 27.07 87.86 -36.87
CA GLU A 457 25.61 87.84 -36.72
C GLU A 457 25.11 88.02 -35.27
N ASN A 458 24.19 88.97 -35.10
CA ASN A 458 23.27 89.15 -33.96
C ASN A 458 23.80 89.66 -32.60
N HIS A 459 25.06 90.06 -32.42
CA HIS A 459 25.51 90.74 -31.19
C HIS A 459 26.39 91.96 -31.48
N HIS A 460 25.85 93.18 -31.32
CA HIS A 460 26.60 94.43 -31.50
C HIS A 460 27.35 94.81 -30.22
N ILE A 461 28.69 94.83 -30.27
CA ILE A 461 29.53 95.41 -29.21
C ILE A 461 29.69 96.91 -29.51
N PHE A 462 29.28 97.76 -28.55
CA PHE A 462 29.39 99.22 -28.66
C PHE A 462 30.64 99.72 -27.93
N VAL A 463 31.49 100.48 -28.63
CA VAL A 463 32.59 101.25 -28.00
C VAL A 463 32.33 102.71 -28.28
N GLU A 464 32.08 103.50 -27.24
CA GLU A 464 31.85 104.94 -27.35
C GLU A 464 33.21 105.68 -27.28
N VAL A 465 33.61 106.33 -28.37
CA VAL A 465 34.84 107.14 -28.43
C VAL A 465 34.46 108.59 -28.71
N LYS A 466 34.80 109.50 -27.79
CA LYS A 466 34.70 110.96 -28.00
C LYS A 466 35.87 111.42 -28.85
N VAL A 467 35.60 111.91 -30.06
CA VAL A 467 36.64 112.48 -30.94
C VAL A 467 36.43 113.99 -31.05
N LYS A 468 37.52 114.76 -30.93
CA LYS A 468 37.57 116.20 -31.14
C LYS A 468 38.12 116.44 -32.54
N ALA A 469 37.28 116.93 -33.47
CA ALA A 469 37.74 117.26 -34.81
C ALA A 469 38.70 118.47 -34.76
N VAL A 470 39.88 118.33 -35.36
CA VAL A 470 40.80 119.44 -35.62
C VAL A 470 40.84 119.61 -37.13
N SER A 471 40.32 120.73 -37.64
CA SER A 471 40.46 121.09 -39.04
C SER A 471 41.84 121.73 -39.26
N GLU A 472 42.79 120.98 -39.82
CA GLU A 472 43.98 121.57 -40.44
C GLU A 472 43.67 121.89 -41.90
N SER A 473 43.55 123.19 -42.20
CA SER A 473 43.53 123.71 -43.57
C SER A 473 44.94 123.59 -44.17
N ARG A 474 45.10 122.72 -45.17
CA ARG A 474 46.23 122.80 -46.11
C ARG A 474 46.06 124.05 -46.98
N GLU A 475 46.78 125.11 -46.64
CA GLU A 475 47.07 126.20 -47.59
C GLU A 475 48.19 125.74 -48.55
N SER A 476 48.01 126.08 -49.82
CA SER A 476 48.94 125.84 -50.91
C SER A 476 50.22 126.68 -50.79
N THR A 477 51.37 126.00 -50.69
CA THR A 477 52.62 126.29 -51.41
C THR A 477 53.50 125.04 -51.40
#